data_AF-A9PGR1-F1
#
_entry.id   AF-A9PGR1-F1
#
_cell.length_a   1.000
_cell.length_b   1.000
_cell.length_c   1.000
_cell.angle_alpha   90.00
_cell.angle_beta   90.00
_cell.angle_gamma   90.00
#
_symmetry.space_group_name_H-M   'P 1'
#
loop_
_entity.id
_entity.type
_entity.pdbx_description
1 polymer ?
#
loop_
_entity_poly.entity_id
_entity_poly.type
_entity_poly.pdbx_seq_one_letter_code
_entity_poly.pdbx_strand_id
1 'polypeptide(L)'
;MTITLRSSTSFISLRHTRSLKTPDGFSGTVCFAQIKPSCRLQAKNSKQEAQLSQDDILVTEGRKSKNWEKLHAISGPDHSSSNSRVPVFVMLPLDTVTIGGNLNKPRAMNASLMALRSAGVEGVMVDAWWGLVEKDGPLKYNWEGYAELVQMVQKHGLKLQVVMSFHQCGGNVGDSCSIPLPPWVLEEMSKNLDLVYTDKSGRRNPEYISLGCDSLPLLRGRTPIQVYSDYMRSFRNRFKDYLGQVITEIQVGMGPCGELRYPAYPESKGTWNFPGIGEFQCYDKYMRASLEASAEAVGKTGWGQRGPHDSGQYNQFPEETGFFRRDGTWNTEYGQFFLEWYSGKLLEHGDKILAAAEGIFRGTGAKLSGKVAGIHWHYGTRSHAAELTAGYYNTRHHDGYLPMARMFSKHGVVFNFTCMEMRDGEQPQHANCSPEGLVRQVKMATRTARTELAGENALERYDAGAFSQVMATSRSESGNGLTAFTYLRMNKRLFEGDNWLHLVQFVESMSEGGRHGKLSECDSSGTNLYVGFIKDKSVQKTTEVALA
;
A
#
# COMPACT_ATOMS: atom_id res chain seq x y z
N MET A 1 32.00 -6.19 -36.56
CA MET A 1 32.67 -4.86 -36.52
C MET A 1 32.38 -4.25 -35.17
N THR A 2 33.47 -3.97 -34.46
CA THR A 2 33.55 -3.59 -33.04
C THR A 2 33.47 -2.08 -32.93
N ILE A 3 32.58 -1.51 -32.11
CA ILE A 3 32.76 -0.16 -31.56
C ILE A 3 32.33 -0.14 -30.09
N THR A 4 33.37 -0.15 -29.25
CA THR A 4 33.43 0.21 -27.83
C THR A 4 33.23 1.71 -27.62
N LEU A 5 32.50 2.09 -26.58
CA LEU A 5 32.58 3.42 -25.97
C LEU A 5 32.75 3.28 -24.45
N ARG A 6 33.90 3.79 -24.00
CA ARG A 6 34.41 3.80 -22.62
C ARG A 6 33.63 4.83 -21.79
N SER A 7 33.39 4.53 -20.52
CA SER A 7 33.18 5.56 -19.49
C SER A 7 34.21 5.39 -18.37
N SER A 8 34.75 6.51 -17.92
CA SER A 8 35.93 6.63 -17.08
C SER A 8 35.57 6.49 -15.60
N THR A 9 36.21 5.54 -14.94
CA THR A 9 36.23 5.36 -13.49
C THR A 9 37.28 6.25 -12.85
N SER A 10 36.89 7.15 -11.93
CA SER A 10 37.80 7.80 -10.99
C SER A 10 37.80 7.01 -9.68
N PHE A 11 38.86 6.23 -9.49
CA PHE A 11 39.23 5.59 -8.23
C PHE A 11 39.99 6.59 -7.35
N ILE A 12 39.56 6.79 -6.10
CA ILE A 12 40.43 7.29 -5.04
C ILE A 12 40.86 6.09 -4.19
N SER A 13 42.16 5.80 -4.26
CA SER A 13 42.85 4.79 -3.48
C SER A 13 43.15 5.34 -2.08
N LEU A 14 42.93 4.54 -1.03
CA LEU A 14 43.70 4.66 0.20
C LEU A 14 44.37 3.31 0.50
N ARG A 15 45.69 3.26 0.25
CA ARG A 15 46.54 2.12 0.62
C ARG A 15 46.88 2.16 2.10
N HIS A 16 46.65 1.01 2.75
CA HIS A 16 47.47 0.32 3.73
C HIS A 16 48.57 1.08 4.49
N THR A 17 48.47 0.99 5.82
CA THR A 17 49.64 0.85 6.71
C THR A 17 49.50 -0.45 7.52
N ARG A 18 50.61 -1.19 7.62
CA ARG A 18 50.76 -2.51 8.23
C ARG A 18 50.94 -2.43 9.76
N SER A 19 50.39 -3.46 10.42
CA SER A 19 50.96 -4.25 11.54
C SER A 19 51.36 -3.55 12.84
N LEU A 20 50.81 -4.02 13.97
CA LEU A 20 51.55 -4.63 15.09
C LEU A 20 50.62 -5.17 16.20
N LYS A 21 50.78 -6.49 16.45
CA LYS A 21 50.78 -7.22 17.75
C LYS A 21 49.60 -7.15 18.73
N THR A 22 49.07 -8.34 19.00
CA THR A 22 48.42 -8.77 20.25
C THR A 22 49.30 -8.56 21.48
N PRO A 23 48.67 -8.42 22.67
CA PRO A 23 48.96 -9.37 23.73
C PRO A 23 47.71 -9.91 24.44
N ASP A 24 47.94 -11.02 25.12
CA ASP A 24 47.02 -11.93 25.80
C ASP A 24 46.09 -11.34 26.86
N GLY A 25 44.93 -12.01 26.98
CA GLY A 25 44.50 -12.64 28.23
C GLY A 25 44.06 -11.76 29.39
N PHE A 26 42.74 -11.57 29.53
CA PHE A 26 42.11 -11.50 30.85
C PHE A 26 40.80 -12.30 30.86
N SER A 27 40.81 -13.35 31.69
CA SER A 27 39.66 -14.13 32.10
C SER A 27 38.86 -13.32 33.13
N GLY A 28 37.56 -13.12 32.90
CA GLY A 28 36.67 -12.39 33.78
C GLY A 28 35.30 -13.04 33.82
N THR A 29 35.13 -13.98 34.75
CA THR A 29 33.85 -14.58 35.13
C THR A 29 32.88 -13.49 35.60
N VAL A 30 31.77 -13.29 34.89
CA VAL A 30 30.68 -12.42 35.35
C VAL A 30 29.62 -13.26 36.05
N CYS A 31 29.51 -13.08 37.36
CA CYS A 31 28.50 -13.65 38.23
C CYS A 31 27.13 -12.99 37.99
N PHE A 32 26.09 -13.78 37.71
CA PHE A 32 24.70 -13.32 37.72
C PHE A 32 24.13 -13.41 39.14
N ALA A 33 23.80 -12.25 39.73
CA ALA A 33 23.01 -12.17 40.97
C ALA A 33 21.52 -12.33 40.65
N GLN A 34 20.90 -13.36 41.23
CA GLN A 34 19.46 -13.61 41.16
C GLN A 34 18.69 -12.61 42.04
N ILE A 35 17.74 -11.88 41.47
CA ILE A 35 16.74 -11.09 42.20
C ILE A 35 15.38 -11.76 41.97
N LYS A 36 14.77 -12.25 43.06
CA LYS A 36 13.40 -12.79 43.12
C LYS A 36 12.38 -11.64 43.06
N PRO A 37 11.24 -11.83 42.39
CA PRO A 37 9.99 -11.15 42.75
C PRO A 37 9.05 -12.12 43.48
N SER A 38 8.65 -11.70 44.68
CA SER A 38 7.55 -12.28 45.44
C SER A 38 6.24 -11.57 45.09
N CYS A 39 5.27 -12.26 44.49
CA CYS A 39 3.86 -12.13 44.85
C CYS A 39 3.03 -13.24 44.18
N ARG A 40 2.35 -14.05 45.00
CA ARG A 40 1.37 -15.07 44.58
C ARG A 40 0.00 -14.40 44.51
N LEU A 41 -0.67 -14.51 43.36
CA LEU A 41 -2.13 -14.31 43.27
C LEU A 41 -2.73 -15.56 42.63
N GLN A 42 -3.44 -16.32 43.45
CA GLN A 42 -4.21 -17.50 43.07
C GLN A 42 -5.54 -17.08 42.48
N ALA A 43 -5.88 -17.67 41.33
CA ALA A 43 -7.20 -17.64 40.73
C ALA A 43 -8.20 -18.42 41.61
N LYS A 44 -9.39 -17.85 41.82
CA LYS A 44 -10.56 -18.58 42.32
C LYS A 44 -11.66 -18.54 41.26
N ASN A 45 -12.00 -19.71 40.75
CA ASN A 45 -13.28 -20.00 40.12
C ASN A 45 -14.38 -20.01 41.19
N SER A 46 -15.55 -19.46 40.89
CA SER A 46 -16.80 -19.81 41.57
C SER A 46 -17.91 -19.87 40.53
N LYS A 47 -18.45 -21.08 40.33
CA LYS A 47 -19.77 -21.33 39.76
C LYS A 47 -20.73 -21.45 40.92
N GLN A 48 -21.85 -20.73 40.90
CA GLN A 48 -23.07 -21.17 41.56
C GLN A 48 -24.28 -20.56 40.87
N GLU A 49 -25.13 -21.45 40.36
CA GLU A 49 -26.51 -21.20 39.95
C GLU A 49 -27.39 -20.96 41.20
N ALA A 50 -28.41 -20.11 41.05
CA ALA A 50 -29.68 -20.25 41.75
C ALA A 50 -30.80 -19.62 40.91
N GLN A 51 -31.85 -20.41 40.69
CA GLN A 51 -33.06 -20.13 39.92
C GLN A 51 -34.12 -19.36 40.75
N LEU A 52 -35.21 -18.98 40.05
CA LEU A 52 -36.58 -18.62 40.50
C LEU A 52 -36.81 -17.11 40.76
N SER A 53 -37.92 -16.47 40.35
CA SER A 53 -39.08 -16.84 39.52
C SER A 53 -39.91 -15.56 39.24
N GLN A 54 -40.77 -15.70 38.23
CA GLN A 54 -41.71 -14.83 37.52
C GLN A 54 -42.80 -14.00 38.26
N ASP A 55 -43.37 -13.07 37.46
CA ASP A 55 -44.74 -12.47 37.41
C ASP A 55 -44.98 -11.11 38.15
N ASP A 56 -45.19 -9.98 37.44
CA ASP A 56 -46.45 -9.40 36.86
C ASP A 56 -47.38 -8.80 37.96
N ILE A 57 -48.10 -7.64 37.90
CA ILE A 57 -48.48 -6.64 36.89
C ILE A 57 -49.26 -5.47 37.60
N LEU A 58 -49.18 -4.22 37.08
CA LEU A 58 -50.15 -3.07 37.08
C LEU A 58 -50.60 -2.35 38.40
N VAL A 59 -50.42 -1.02 38.58
CA VAL A 59 -51.24 0.19 38.17
C VAL A 59 -51.67 0.96 39.46
N THR A 60 -51.74 2.30 39.63
CA THR A 60 -51.99 3.51 38.80
C THR A 60 -51.47 4.80 39.51
N GLU A 61 -51.37 5.90 38.72
CA GLU A 61 -51.60 7.33 39.04
C GLU A 61 -50.75 8.08 40.09
N GLY A 62 -50.26 9.31 39.88
CA GLY A 62 -50.36 10.26 38.77
C GLY A 62 -49.89 11.66 39.19
N ARG A 63 -49.66 12.52 38.17
CA ARG A 63 -49.79 14.01 38.16
C ARG A 63 -48.50 14.89 38.07
N LYS A 64 -48.33 15.40 36.83
CA LYS A 64 -47.99 16.77 36.36
C LYS A 64 -46.55 17.34 36.38
N SER A 65 -46.02 17.43 35.15
CA SER A 65 -45.61 18.66 34.40
C SER A 65 -44.43 19.51 34.91
N LYS A 66 -43.32 19.53 34.15
CA LYS A 66 -42.94 20.64 33.24
C LYS A 66 -41.64 20.35 32.46
N ASN A 67 -41.66 20.79 31.20
CA ASN A 67 -40.66 20.69 30.12
C ASN A 67 -39.18 20.87 30.49
N TRP A 68 -38.33 20.05 29.87
CA TRP A 68 -37.19 20.48 29.04
C TRP A 68 -36.84 19.38 28.03
N GLU A 69 -36.97 19.69 26.74
CA GLU A 69 -36.67 18.79 25.63
C GLU A 69 -35.16 18.46 25.58
N LYS A 70 -34.85 17.18 25.76
CA LYS A 70 -33.57 16.56 25.41
C LYS A 70 -33.87 15.22 24.73
N LEU A 71 -33.32 15.08 23.53
CA LEU A 71 -32.75 13.86 22.94
C LEU A 71 -33.52 12.55 23.14
N HIS A 72 -33.99 11.96 22.04
CA HIS A 72 -33.58 10.65 21.54
C HIS A 72 -34.52 10.24 20.41
N ALA A 73 -34.12 10.47 19.16
CA ALA A 73 -34.68 9.76 18.01
C ALA A 73 -33.62 8.76 17.54
N ILE A 74 -33.97 7.49 17.73
CA ILE A 74 -33.21 6.29 17.45
C ILE A 74 -32.91 6.24 15.95
N SER A 75 -31.62 6.27 15.61
CA SER A 75 -31.12 6.03 14.25
C SER A 75 -31.44 4.60 13.84
N GLY A 76 -32.45 4.43 13.00
CA GLY A 76 -32.65 3.22 12.20
C GLY A 76 -31.62 3.13 11.07
N PRO A 77 -31.39 1.93 10.51
CA PRO A 77 -30.37 1.71 9.49
C PRO A 77 -30.85 2.25 8.14
N ASP A 78 -30.21 3.30 7.64
CA ASP A 78 -30.38 3.76 6.26
C ASP A 78 -29.76 2.75 5.29
N HIS A 79 -30.57 1.76 4.90
CA HIS A 79 -30.42 1.06 3.64
C HIS A 79 -31.34 1.73 2.61
N SER A 80 -30.79 2.63 1.78
CA SER A 80 -31.08 2.82 0.34
C SER A 80 -30.84 4.25 -0.18
N SER A 81 -29.58 4.56 -0.47
CA SER A 81 -29.28 5.33 -1.69
C SER A 81 -27.97 4.80 -2.24
N SER A 82 -28.00 4.12 -3.38
CA SER A 82 -26.79 3.73 -4.10
C SER A 82 -26.06 5.02 -4.51
N ASN A 83 -25.09 5.48 -3.72
CA ASN A 83 -24.14 6.48 -4.19
C ASN A 83 -23.28 5.80 -5.23
N SER A 84 -23.73 5.87 -6.49
CA SER A 84 -23.04 5.32 -7.64
C SER A 84 -21.72 6.06 -7.95
N ARG A 85 -21.46 7.16 -7.24
CA ARG A 85 -20.25 7.96 -7.31
C ARG A 85 -19.10 7.29 -6.57
N VAL A 86 -17.98 7.08 -7.28
CA VAL A 86 -16.70 6.68 -6.68
C VAL A 86 -15.72 7.85 -6.80
N PRO A 87 -15.25 8.45 -5.70
CA PRO A 87 -14.30 9.56 -5.75
C PRO A 87 -12.97 9.11 -6.35
N VAL A 88 -12.42 9.94 -7.25
CA VAL A 88 -11.12 9.72 -7.87
C VAL A 88 -10.08 10.62 -7.20
N PHE A 89 -8.98 10.02 -6.76
CA PHE A 89 -7.77 10.68 -6.30
C PHE A 89 -6.65 10.49 -7.33
N VAL A 90 -5.63 11.35 -7.30
CA VAL A 90 -4.44 11.20 -8.14
C VAL A 90 -3.19 11.22 -7.29
N MET A 91 -2.32 10.21 -7.42
CA MET A 91 -1.03 10.21 -6.74
C MET A 91 -0.13 11.34 -7.27
N LEU A 92 0.48 12.11 -6.37
CA LEU A 92 1.47 13.14 -6.72
C LEU A 92 2.81 12.49 -7.11
N PRO A 93 3.75 13.18 -7.79
CA PRO A 93 5.09 12.65 -8.06
C PRO A 93 5.81 12.12 -6.81
N LEU A 94 6.63 11.08 -6.98
CA LEU A 94 7.40 10.49 -5.86
C LEU A 94 8.37 11.50 -5.21
N ASP A 95 8.89 12.45 -6.01
CA ASP A 95 9.78 13.52 -5.58
C ASP A 95 9.05 14.80 -5.14
N THR A 96 7.80 14.68 -4.67
CA THR A 96 6.99 15.83 -4.21
C THR A 96 7.72 16.66 -3.16
N VAL A 97 8.44 16.03 -2.23
CA VAL A 97 9.32 16.72 -1.27
C VAL A 97 10.77 16.38 -1.58
N THR A 98 11.60 17.42 -1.61
CA THR A 98 13.04 17.29 -1.90
C THR A 98 13.82 16.77 -0.70
N ILE A 99 15.06 16.32 -0.93
CA ILE A 99 15.99 15.93 0.16
C ILE A 99 16.26 17.06 1.17
N GLY A 100 16.08 18.33 0.74
CA GLY A 100 16.18 19.50 1.61
C GLY A 100 14.98 19.70 2.54
N GLY A 101 13.92 18.88 2.42
CA GLY A 101 12.69 19.01 3.19
C GLY A 101 11.71 20.06 2.66
N ASN A 102 11.95 20.60 1.45
CA ASN A 102 11.10 21.61 0.80
C ASN A 102 10.21 20.99 -0.27
N LEU A 103 9.06 21.61 -0.53
CA LEU A 103 8.16 21.24 -1.63
C LEU A 103 8.88 21.41 -2.98
N ASN A 104 8.82 20.39 -3.83
CA ASN A 104 9.46 20.41 -5.14
C ASN A 104 8.58 21.16 -6.16
N LYS A 105 9.19 22.06 -6.93
CA LYS A 105 8.54 22.86 -7.99
C LYS A 105 7.15 23.40 -7.58
N PRO A 106 7.04 24.20 -6.50
CA PRO A 106 5.75 24.60 -5.92
C PRO A 106 4.82 25.32 -6.91
N ARG A 107 5.36 26.12 -7.85
CA ARG A 107 4.56 26.77 -8.90
C ARG A 107 3.90 25.77 -9.85
N ALA A 108 4.64 24.76 -10.30
CA ALA A 108 4.14 23.71 -11.19
C ALA A 108 3.16 22.79 -10.46
N MET A 109 3.45 22.45 -9.20
CA MET A 109 2.53 21.72 -8.32
C MET A 109 1.20 22.46 -8.19
N ASN A 110 1.23 23.77 -7.90
CA ASN A 110 0.03 24.58 -7.77
C ASN A 110 -0.83 24.60 -9.04
N ALA A 111 -0.20 24.74 -10.22
CA ALA A 111 -0.91 24.68 -11.50
C ALA A 111 -1.52 23.30 -11.76
N SER A 112 -0.79 22.24 -11.41
CA SER A 112 -1.27 20.85 -11.57
C SER A 112 -2.47 20.56 -10.67
N LEU A 113 -2.43 20.98 -9.40
CA LEU A 113 -3.56 20.85 -8.47
C LEU A 113 -4.81 21.61 -8.95
N MET A 114 -4.63 22.81 -9.50
CA MET A 114 -5.74 23.58 -10.10
C MET A 114 -6.36 22.84 -11.29
N ALA A 115 -5.53 22.26 -12.16
CA ALA A 115 -6.01 21.47 -13.30
C ALA A 115 -6.79 20.22 -12.83
N LEU A 116 -6.25 19.47 -11.88
CA LEU A 116 -6.92 18.30 -11.29
C LEU A 116 -8.26 18.67 -10.66
N ARG A 117 -8.33 19.77 -9.90
CA ARG A 117 -9.59 20.26 -9.35
C ARG A 117 -10.61 20.58 -10.44
N SER A 118 -10.17 21.21 -11.53
CA SER A 118 -11.02 21.57 -12.66
C SER A 118 -11.53 20.34 -13.42
N ALA A 119 -10.79 19.23 -13.40
CA ALA A 119 -11.20 17.94 -13.95
C ALA A 119 -12.20 17.16 -13.08
N GLY A 120 -12.59 17.68 -11.91
CA GLY A 120 -13.51 17.01 -10.99
C GLY A 120 -12.85 15.97 -10.06
N VAL A 121 -11.51 15.93 -10.01
CA VAL A 121 -10.77 15.07 -9.07
C VAL A 121 -11.11 15.46 -7.63
N GLU A 122 -11.36 14.46 -6.77
CA GLU A 122 -11.75 14.67 -5.37
C GLU A 122 -10.55 15.14 -4.53
N GLY A 123 -9.38 14.56 -4.79
CA GLY A 123 -8.18 14.85 -4.03
C GLY A 123 -6.92 14.26 -4.64
N VAL A 124 -5.83 14.37 -3.89
CA VAL A 124 -4.53 13.80 -4.27
C VAL A 124 -3.98 12.91 -3.17
N MET A 125 -3.05 12.04 -3.53
CA MET A 125 -2.34 11.17 -2.60
C MET A 125 -0.85 11.46 -2.61
N VAL A 126 -0.22 11.51 -1.43
CA VAL A 126 1.22 11.80 -1.30
C VAL A 126 1.91 10.84 -0.35
N ASP A 127 3.11 10.42 -0.74
CA ASP A 127 4.01 9.64 0.10
C ASP A 127 4.72 10.56 1.12
N ALA A 128 4.43 10.39 2.41
CA ALA A 128 5.19 11.00 3.50
C ALA A 128 6.40 10.15 3.85
N TRP A 129 7.50 10.40 3.14
CA TRP A 129 8.75 9.62 3.25
C TRP A 129 9.40 9.75 4.62
N TRP A 130 9.54 8.62 5.32
CA TRP A 130 10.25 8.56 6.61
C TRP A 130 11.68 9.07 6.49
N GLY A 131 12.39 8.63 5.43
CA GLY A 131 13.77 9.01 5.15
C GLY A 131 14.01 10.49 4.85
N LEU A 132 12.97 11.26 4.53
CA LEU A 132 13.08 12.72 4.36
C LEU A 132 12.76 13.45 5.67
N VAL A 133 11.70 13.01 6.35
CA VAL A 133 11.14 13.71 7.50
C VAL A 133 11.99 13.53 8.75
N GLU A 134 12.50 12.33 9.03
CA GLU A 134 13.31 12.05 10.24
C GLU A 134 14.81 11.89 9.91
N LYS A 135 15.29 12.56 8.85
CA LYS A 135 16.66 12.40 8.33
C LYS A 135 17.75 12.92 9.28
N ASP A 136 17.45 13.96 10.05
CA ASP A 136 18.43 14.68 10.88
C ASP A 136 18.65 14.03 12.26
N GLY A 137 18.00 12.88 12.49
CA GLY A 137 18.20 12.01 13.64
C GLY A 137 16.88 11.59 14.32
N PRO A 138 16.96 10.64 15.28
CA PRO A 138 15.80 10.17 16.04
C PRO A 138 14.97 11.33 16.61
N LEU A 139 13.66 11.28 16.42
CA LEU A 139 12.66 12.25 16.90
C LEU A 139 12.81 13.68 16.34
N LYS A 140 13.65 13.90 15.33
CA LYS A 140 13.81 15.20 14.67
C LYS A 140 13.06 15.21 13.35
N TYR A 141 11.80 15.62 13.43
CA TYR A 141 10.88 15.60 12.29
C TYR A 141 10.83 16.97 11.58
N ASN A 142 11.06 16.98 10.28
CA ASN A 142 10.82 18.14 9.42
C ASN A 142 9.60 17.89 8.51
N TRP A 143 8.53 18.64 8.75
CA TRP A 143 7.26 18.54 8.02
C TRP A 143 7.00 19.70 7.06
N GLU A 144 7.95 20.63 6.89
CA GLU A 144 7.65 21.93 6.28
C GLU A 144 7.25 21.85 4.80
N GLY A 145 7.93 21.02 3.99
CA GLY A 145 7.52 20.78 2.60
C GLY A 145 6.12 20.15 2.49
N TYR A 146 5.74 19.28 3.43
CA TYR A 146 4.38 18.72 3.48
C TYR A 146 3.36 19.74 3.97
N ALA A 147 3.74 20.65 4.88
CA ALA A 147 2.85 21.71 5.34
C ALA A 147 2.51 22.71 4.24
N GLU A 148 3.48 23.09 3.42
CA GLU A 148 3.24 23.90 2.22
C GLU A 148 2.28 23.18 1.26
N LEU A 149 2.46 21.87 1.04
CA LEU A 149 1.56 21.07 0.20
C LEU A 149 0.14 21.03 0.76
N VAL A 150 -0.05 20.75 2.05
CA VAL A 150 -1.37 20.68 2.69
C VAL A 150 -2.13 22.00 2.54
N GLN A 151 -1.45 23.14 2.72
CA GLN A 151 -2.04 24.47 2.49
C GLN A 151 -2.44 24.67 1.03
N MET A 152 -1.60 24.23 0.09
CA MET A 152 -1.89 24.33 -1.35
C MET A 152 -3.09 23.48 -1.76
N VAL A 153 -3.18 22.25 -1.25
CA VAL A 153 -4.31 21.33 -1.46
C VAL A 153 -5.60 21.92 -0.87
N GLN A 154 -5.55 22.45 0.36
CA GLN A 154 -6.68 23.14 0.99
C GLN A 154 -7.16 24.33 0.15
N LYS A 155 -6.23 25.17 -0.34
CA LYS A 155 -6.55 26.36 -1.14
C LYS A 155 -7.31 26.02 -2.42
N HIS A 156 -7.03 24.88 -3.04
CA HIS A 156 -7.75 24.41 -4.23
C HIS A 156 -9.01 23.60 -3.90
N GLY A 157 -9.37 23.44 -2.62
CA GLY A 157 -10.55 22.69 -2.21
C GLY A 157 -10.47 21.19 -2.50
N LEU A 158 -9.25 20.65 -2.61
CA LEU A 158 -8.99 19.23 -2.81
C LEU A 158 -8.84 18.51 -1.46
N LYS A 159 -9.08 17.20 -1.44
CA LYS A 159 -8.74 16.31 -0.32
C LYS A 159 -7.32 15.78 -0.46
N LEU A 160 -6.77 15.31 0.66
CA LEU A 160 -5.43 14.72 0.73
C LEU A 160 -5.49 13.34 1.41
N GLN A 161 -4.95 12.34 0.73
CA GLN A 161 -4.57 11.05 1.32
C GLN A 161 -3.05 11.07 1.55
N VAL A 162 -2.60 10.68 2.74
CA VAL A 162 -1.16 10.68 3.08
C VAL A 162 -0.70 9.29 3.43
N VAL A 163 0.36 8.82 2.77
CA VAL A 163 0.97 7.51 3.05
C VAL A 163 2.10 7.67 4.06
N MET A 164 1.98 7.04 5.23
CA MET A 164 3.08 6.91 6.19
C MET A 164 4.13 5.96 5.63
N SER A 165 5.11 6.50 4.91
CA SER A 165 6.01 5.73 4.03
C SER A 165 7.27 5.32 4.79
N PHE A 166 7.15 4.24 5.56
CA PHE A 166 8.24 3.63 6.34
C PHE A 166 9.20 2.77 5.52
N HIS A 167 9.20 2.93 4.19
CA HIS A 167 9.98 2.15 3.24
C HIS A 167 10.83 3.08 2.37
N GLN A 168 11.83 2.51 1.70
CA GLN A 168 12.60 3.21 0.68
C GLN A 168 11.78 3.40 -0.60
N CYS A 169 11.90 4.57 -1.24
CA CYS A 169 11.53 4.79 -2.63
C CYS A 169 12.71 4.40 -3.53
N GLY A 170 12.48 3.66 -4.60
CA GLY A 170 13.52 3.27 -5.56
C GLY A 170 13.88 1.79 -5.46
N GLY A 171 13.96 1.14 -6.63
CA GLY A 171 14.37 -0.26 -6.75
C GLY A 171 13.23 -1.22 -7.11
N ASN A 172 12.00 -0.72 -7.19
CA ASN A 172 10.81 -1.46 -7.63
C ASN A 172 10.26 -0.90 -8.96
N VAL A 173 9.30 -1.63 -9.55
CA VAL A 173 8.61 -1.24 -10.78
C VAL A 173 8.03 0.17 -10.65
N GLY A 174 8.37 1.05 -11.58
CA GLY A 174 7.77 2.39 -11.68
C GLY A 174 8.43 3.46 -10.80
N ASP A 175 9.44 3.12 -9.99
CA ASP A 175 10.15 4.12 -9.19
C ASP A 175 11.04 5.04 -10.05
N SER A 176 10.78 6.34 -10.01
CA SER A 176 11.55 7.35 -10.74
C SER A 176 12.56 8.11 -9.88
N CYS A 177 12.61 7.86 -8.57
CA CYS A 177 13.57 8.48 -7.65
C CYS A 177 14.09 7.49 -6.61
N SER A 178 15.11 7.89 -5.86
CA SER A 178 15.71 7.09 -4.80
C SER A 178 15.68 7.88 -3.49
N ILE A 179 14.85 7.42 -2.55
CA ILE A 179 14.71 8.00 -1.21
C ILE A 179 14.90 6.87 -0.21
N PRO A 180 16.08 6.73 0.40
CA PRO A 180 16.34 5.64 1.33
C PRO A 180 15.61 5.87 2.67
N LEU A 181 15.66 4.87 3.57
CA LEU A 181 15.31 5.05 4.98
C LEU A 181 16.22 6.11 5.65
N PRO A 182 15.85 6.65 6.84
CA PRO A 182 16.67 7.67 7.48
C PRO A 182 18.13 7.23 7.68
N PRO A 183 19.13 8.12 7.49
CA PRO A 183 20.54 7.75 7.60
C PRO A 183 20.90 7.06 8.92
N TRP A 184 20.33 7.51 10.04
CA TRP A 184 20.57 6.92 11.35
C TRP A 184 20.03 5.48 11.49
N VAL A 185 19.02 5.10 10.69
CA VAL A 185 18.50 3.72 10.62
C VAL A 185 19.43 2.85 9.79
N LEU A 186 19.89 3.37 8.65
CA LEU A 186 20.87 2.69 7.79
C LEU A 186 22.18 2.40 8.56
N GLU A 187 22.59 3.30 9.45
CA GLU A 187 23.70 3.07 10.37
C GLU A 187 23.42 1.87 11.30
N GLU A 188 22.24 1.74 11.89
CA GLU A 188 21.90 0.58 12.72
C GLU A 188 21.83 -0.72 11.90
N MET A 189 21.29 -0.66 10.67
CA MET A 189 21.29 -1.80 9.73
C MET A 189 22.70 -2.25 9.36
N SER A 190 23.66 -1.31 9.23
CA SER A 190 25.06 -1.64 8.97
C SER A 190 25.74 -2.37 10.13
N LYS A 191 25.32 -2.10 11.38
CA LYS A 191 25.83 -2.76 12.59
C LYS A 191 25.18 -4.13 12.80
N ASN A 192 23.93 -4.28 12.36
CA ASN A 192 23.14 -5.51 12.51
C ASN A 192 22.41 -5.84 11.21
N LEU A 193 23.05 -6.67 10.38
CA LEU A 193 22.55 -7.06 9.06
C LEU A 193 21.24 -7.86 9.10
N ASP A 194 20.82 -8.37 10.27
CA ASP A 194 19.55 -9.09 10.43
C ASP A 194 18.36 -8.15 10.72
N LEU A 195 18.56 -6.84 10.71
CA LEU A 195 17.46 -5.86 10.79
C LEU A 195 16.58 -5.82 9.54
N VAL A 196 16.99 -6.47 8.47
CA VAL A 196 16.37 -6.39 7.15
C VAL A 196 15.96 -7.78 6.66
N TYR A 197 14.95 -7.82 5.80
CA TYR A 197 14.51 -9.06 5.18
C TYR A 197 15.65 -9.74 4.43
N THR A 198 15.65 -11.08 4.50
CA THR A 198 16.76 -11.88 4.01
C THR A 198 16.23 -13.13 3.31
N ASP A 199 16.76 -13.40 2.13
CA ASP A 199 16.42 -14.59 1.35
C ASP A 199 17.28 -15.81 1.73
N LYS A 200 16.98 -16.94 1.10
CA LYS A 200 17.66 -18.22 1.36
C LYS A 200 19.16 -18.18 1.07
N SER A 201 19.58 -17.36 0.10
CA SER A 201 20.98 -17.15 -0.27
C SER A 201 21.70 -16.14 0.63
N GLY A 202 21.00 -15.55 1.61
CA GLY A 202 21.56 -14.55 2.52
C GLY A 202 21.61 -13.15 1.94
N ARG A 203 20.97 -12.88 0.79
CA ARG A 203 20.84 -11.51 0.26
C ARG A 203 19.92 -10.71 1.17
N ARG A 204 20.31 -9.47 1.41
CA ARG A 204 19.66 -8.54 2.35
C ARG A 204 18.90 -7.47 1.57
N ASN A 205 17.66 -7.21 1.93
CA ASN A 205 16.84 -6.16 1.33
C ASN A 205 16.66 -4.96 2.29
N PRO A 206 17.36 -3.83 2.09
CA PRO A 206 17.33 -2.68 3.00
C PRO A 206 16.10 -1.77 2.82
N GLU A 207 15.15 -2.13 1.96
CA GLU A 207 13.98 -1.28 1.66
C GLU A 207 13.08 -1.05 2.89
N TYR A 208 13.02 -2.03 3.80
CA TYR A 208 12.17 -2.02 4.98
C TYR A 208 12.78 -2.86 6.11
N ILE A 209 12.42 -2.56 7.36
CA ILE A 209 12.89 -3.32 8.54
C ILE A 209 12.12 -4.64 8.63
N SER A 210 12.82 -5.77 8.82
CA SER A 210 12.15 -7.09 8.95
C SER A 210 11.16 -7.09 10.11
N LEU A 211 9.96 -7.62 9.87
CA LEU A 211 8.92 -7.77 10.92
C LEU A 211 9.35 -8.64 12.10
N GLY A 212 10.40 -9.46 11.94
CA GLY A 212 11.03 -10.19 13.05
C GLY A 212 11.57 -9.26 14.15
N CYS A 213 11.76 -7.97 13.83
CA CYS A 213 12.30 -6.97 14.73
C CYS A 213 11.24 -6.10 15.42
N ASP A 214 9.95 -6.21 15.08
CA ASP A 214 8.87 -5.28 15.48
C ASP A 214 8.86 -4.91 16.97
N SER A 215 9.15 -5.89 17.83
CA SER A 215 9.08 -5.77 19.30
C SER A 215 10.45 -5.70 19.98
N LEU A 216 11.53 -5.58 19.21
CA LEU A 216 12.90 -5.55 19.73
C LEU A 216 13.47 -4.13 19.70
N PRO A 217 14.08 -3.62 20.79
CA PRO A 217 14.53 -2.24 20.91
C PRO A 217 15.86 -1.97 20.20
N LEU A 218 15.92 -2.28 18.91
CA LEU A 218 17.15 -2.30 18.10
C LEU A 218 17.46 -0.96 17.42
N LEU A 219 16.56 0.03 17.51
CA LEU A 219 16.71 1.34 16.87
C LEU A 219 17.02 2.41 17.93
N ARG A 220 18.26 2.38 18.43
CA ARG A 220 18.77 3.27 19.49
C ARG A 220 17.87 3.25 20.74
N GLY A 221 17.48 2.06 21.18
CA GLY A 221 16.63 1.83 22.36
C GLY A 221 15.12 1.82 22.09
N ARG A 222 14.67 2.08 20.86
CA ARG A 222 13.27 1.98 20.44
C ARG A 222 13.03 0.75 19.57
N THR A 223 11.83 0.20 19.61
CA THR A 223 11.39 -0.83 18.65
C THR A 223 10.93 -0.19 17.33
N PRO A 224 10.91 -0.92 16.20
CA PRO A 224 10.33 -0.43 14.95
C PRO A 224 8.90 0.10 15.12
N ILE A 225 8.03 -0.64 15.83
CA ILE A 225 6.65 -0.20 16.11
C ILE A 225 6.62 1.13 16.90
N GLN A 226 7.53 1.33 17.87
CA GLN A 226 7.62 2.60 18.59
C GLN A 226 8.08 3.74 17.67
N VAL A 227 9.05 3.50 16.80
CA VAL A 227 9.52 4.49 15.82
C VAL A 227 8.39 4.90 14.88
N TYR A 228 7.65 3.94 14.31
CA TYR A 228 6.49 4.22 13.46
C TYR A 228 5.40 4.98 14.22
N SER A 229 5.15 4.61 15.48
CA SER A 229 4.19 5.29 16.35
C SER A 229 4.57 6.74 16.65
N ASP A 230 5.85 7.00 16.92
CA ASP A 230 6.35 8.35 17.21
C ASP A 230 6.26 9.25 15.96
N TYR A 231 6.56 8.68 14.78
CA TYR A 231 6.42 9.36 13.50
C TYR A 231 4.96 9.75 13.23
N MET A 232 4.03 8.79 13.35
CA MET A 232 2.59 9.05 13.19
C MET A 232 2.07 10.08 14.21
N ARG A 233 2.54 10.03 15.46
CA ARG A 233 2.17 11.01 16.50
C ARG A 233 2.69 12.41 16.16
N SER A 234 3.92 12.51 15.65
CA SER A 234 4.49 13.77 15.17
C SER A 234 3.67 14.35 14.01
N PHE A 235 3.32 13.52 13.03
CA PHE A 235 2.45 13.90 11.92
C PHE A 235 1.09 14.41 12.43
N ARG A 236 0.41 13.62 13.27
CA ARG A 236 -0.87 14.01 13.87
C ARG A 236 -0.78 15.37 14.55
N ASN A 237 0.24 15.59 15.37
CA ASN A 237 0.40 16.83 16.12
C ASN A 237 0.63 18.03 15.19
N ARG A 238 1.44 17.86 14.14
CA ARG A 238 1.73 18.92 13.16
C ARG A 238 0.51 19.32 12.34
N PHE A 239 -0.34 18.35 12.01
CA PHE A 239 -1.46 18.50 11.07
C PHE A 239 -2.85 18.40 11.72
N LYS A 240 -2.93 18.49 13.05
CA LYS A 240 -4.17 18.28 13.82
C LYS A 240 -5.38 19.08 13.30
N ASP A 241 -5.14 20.30 12.82
CA ASP A 241 -6.20 21.22 12.35
C ASP A 241 -6.66 20.90 10.92
N TYR A 242 -5.96 20.01 10.21
CA TYR A 242 -6.26 19.58 8.84
C TYR A 242 -6.85 18.16 8.78
N LEU A 243 -6.69 17.35 9.83
CA LEU A 243 -7.19 15.97 9.88
C LEU A 243 -8.72 15.94 9.88
N GLY A 244 -9.28 15.02 9.09
CA GLY A 244 -10.73 14.88 8.88
C GLY A 244 -11.35 15.98 8.00
N GLN A 245 -10.58 17.01 7.63
CA GLN A 245 -11.04 18.11 6.78
C GLN A 245 -10.36 18.08 5.41
N VAL A 246 -9.06 18.39 5.39
CA VAL A 246 -8.23 18.37 4.19
C VAL A 246 -7.58 17.00 4.07
N ILE A 247 -6.95 16.54 5.15
CA ILE A 247 -6.37 15.20 5.22
C ILE A 247 -7.48 14.23 5.62
N THR A 248 -8.04 13.54 4.63
CA THR A 248 -9.19 12.64 4.82
C THR A 248 -8.77 11.20 5.09
N GLU A 249 -7.54 10.83 4.74
CA GLU A 249 -7.07 9.45 4.87
C GLU A 249 -5.58 9.40 5.20
N ILE A 250 -5.22 8.47 6.08
CA ILE A 250 -3.85 8.09 6.41
C ILE A 250 -3.66 6.62 6.00
N GLN A 251 -2.90 6.38 4.94
CA GLN A 251 -2.49 5.04 4.55
C GLN A 251 -1.25 4.65 5.36
N VAL A 252 -1.31 3.55 6.08
CA VAL A 252 -0.20 3.08 6.91
C VAL A 252 0.67 2.12 6.12
N GLY A 253 1.93 2.50 5.86
CA GLY A 253 2.89 1.61 5.21
C GLY A 253 3.27 0.44 6.12
N MET A 254 3.22 -0.78 5.60
CA MET A 254 3.45 -2.01 6.38
C MET A 254 4.52 -2.94 5.78
N GLY A 255 5.36 -2.41 4.89
CA GLY A 255 6.35 -3.21 4.19
C GLY A 255 6.93 -2.50 2.96
N PRO A 256 7.63 -3.25 2.07
CA PRO A 256 8.16 -2.71 0.83
C PRO A 256 7.05 -2.09 -0.02
N CYS A 257 7.34 -0.97 -0.69
CA CYS A 257 6.36 -0.14 -1.41
C CYS A 257 5.15 0.32 -0.55
N GLY A 258 5.26 0.26 0.78
CA GLY A 258 4.17 0.56 1.71
C GLY A 258 3.12 -0.56 1.82
N GLU A 259 3.34 -1.68 1.15
CA GLU A 259 2.40 -2.80 1.06
C GLU A 259 2.61 -3.79 2.21
N LEU A 260 1.52 -4.36 2.73
CA LEU A 260 1.61 -5.48 3.66
C LEU A 260 2.03 -6.73 2.89
N ARG A 261 3.33 -6.96 2.76
CA ARG A 261 3.94 -8.16 2.16
C ARG A 261 5.41 -8.29 2.52
N TYR A 262 5.99 -9.42 2.14
CA TYR A 262 7.44 -9.58 2.07
C TYR A 262 8.02 -9.05 0.73
N PRO A 263 9.31 -8.68 0.69
CA PRO A 263 9.97 -8.25 -0.55
C PRO A 263 10.38 -9.44 -1.43
N ALA A 264 9.40 -10.24 -1.87
CA ALA A 264 9.64 -11.53 -2.53
C ALA A 264 10.05 -11.42 -4.02
N TYR A 265 9.86 -10.25 -4.65
CA TYR A 265 10.13 -10.01 -6.07
C TYR A 265 10.94 -8.70 -6.30
N PRO A 266 12.12 -8.54 -5.69
CA PRO A 266 12.90 -7.32 -5.86
C PRO A 266 13.48 -7.24 -7.28
N GLU A 267 13.09 -6.24 -8.07
CA GLU A 267 13.61 -6.05 -9.43
C GLU A 267 15.05 -5.56 -9.45
N SER A 268 15.49 -4.91 -8.37
CA SER A 268 16.82 -4.31 -8.30
C SER A 268 17.92 -5.29 -8.71
N LYS A 269 18.81 -4.82 -9.59
CA LYS A 269 19.95 -5.57 -10.14
C LYS A 269 19.56 -6.85 -10.90
N GLY A 270 18.33 -6.95 -11.40
CA GLY A 270 17.83 -8.10 -12.14
C GLY A 270 17.66 -9.35 -11.28
N THR A 271 17.51 -9.18 -9.96
CA THR A 271 17.34 -10.30 -9.02
C THR A 271 16.11 -11.12 -9.36
N TRP A 272 15.00 -10.45 -9.62
CA TRP A 272 13.75 -11.03 -10.07
C TRP A 272 13.30 -10.36 -11.37
N ASN A 273 12.63 -11.12 -12.23
CA ASN A 273 11.94 -10.64 -13.42
C ASN A 273 10.57 -11.29 -13.50
N PHE A 274 9.59 -10.52 -13.94
CA PHE A 274 8.25 -11.05 -14.21
C PHE A 274 8.31 -12.16 -15.27
N PRO A 275 7.61 -13.30 -15.09
CA PRO A 275 6.66 -13.62 -14.01
C PRO A 275 7.22 -14.61 -12.97
N GLY A 276 8.48 -14.50 -12.52
CA GLY A 276 9.08 -15.49 -11.62
C GLY A 276 8.33 -15.70 -10.29
N ILE A 277 8.45 -16.89 -9.68
CA ILE A 277 7.80 -17.23 -8.39
C ILE A 277 8.23 -16.38 -7.19
N GLY A 278 9.37 -15.69 -7.26
CA GLY A 278 9.96 -15.00 -6.11
C GLY A 278 10.63 -15.93 -5.10
N GLU A 279 11.02 -15.42 -3.93
CA GLU A 279 11.58 -16.24 -2.85
C GLU A 279 11.05 -15.83 -1.47
N PHE A 280 10.95 -16.80 -0.55
CA PHE A 280 10.65 -16.55 0.86
C PHE A 280 11.74 -15.69 1.51
N GLN A 281 11.33 -14.67 2.28
CA GLN A 281 12.20 -13.62 2.83
C GLN A 281 12.39 -13.70 4.35
N CYS A 282 12.39 -14.91 4.92
CA CYS A 282 12.36 -15.17 6.36
C CYS A 282 13.69 -15.66 6.97
N TYR A 283 14.82 -15.39 6.33
CA TYR A 283 16.11 -15.98 6.71
C TYR A 283 16.97 -15.10 7.62
N ASP A 284 16.47 -13.93 8.03
CA ASP A 284 17.10 -13.15 9.10
C ASP A 284 17.02 -13.91 10.43
N LYS A 285 17.98 -13.66 11.34
CA LYS A 285 18.08 -14.46 12.57
C LYS A 285 16.82 -14.38 13.46
N TYR A 286 16.06 -13.29 13.40
CA TYR A 286 14.89 -13.09 14.25
C TYR A 286 13.71 -13.92 13.75
N MET A 287 13.46 -13.89 12.44
CA MET A 287 12.48 -14.74 11.79
C MET A 287 12.83 -16.22 11.93
N ARG A 288 14.11 -16.60 11.77
CA ARG A 288 14.55 -17.98 11.97
C ARG A 288 14.31 -18.47 13.40
N ALA A 289 14.64 -17.67 14.42
CA ALA A 289 14.35 -18.00 15.81
C ALA A 289 12.84 -18.15 16.06
N SER A 290 12.01 -17.31 15.43
CA SER A 290 10.55 -17.44 15.52
C SER A 290 10.02 -18.71 14.86
N LEU A 291 10.57 -19.12 13.72
CA LEU A 291 10.21 -20.37 13.04
C LEU A 291 10.58 -21.58 13.89
N GLU A 292 11.80 -21.59 14.44
CA GLU A 292 12.30 -22.64 15.33
C GLU A 292 11.37 -22.82 16.54
N ALA A 293 11.06 -21.73 17.25
CA ALA A 293 10.15 -21.76 18.39
C ALA A 293 8.73 -22.24 18.01
N SER A 294 8.24 -21.89 16.82
CA SER A 294 6.91 -22.34 16.35
C SER A 294 6.89 -23.84 16.06
N ALA A 295 8.00 -24.39 15.55
CA ALA A 295 8.14 -25.82 15.27
C ALA A 295 8.29 -26.65 16.57
N GLU A 296 9.01 -26.11 17.56
CA GLU A 296 9.10 -26.69 18.90
C GLU A 296 7.73 -26.78 19.58
N ALA A 297 6.92 -25.71 19.48
CA ALA A 297 5.60 -25.64 20.10
C ALA A 297 4.62 -26.72 19.58
N VAL A 298 4.78 -27.18 18.34
CA VAL A 298 3.97 -28.26 17.73
C VAL A 298 4.64 -29.64 17.81
N GLY A 299 5.76 -29.76 18.53
CA GLY A 299 6.50 -31.02 18.68
C GLY A 299 7.21 -31.51 17.40
N LYS A 300 7.43 -30.63 16.43
CA LYS A 300 8.05 -30.94 15.12
C LYS A 300 9.35 -30.16 14.95
N THR A 301 10.28 -30.27 15.89
CA THR A 301 11.55 -29.52 15.95
C THR A 301 12.31 -29.45 14.61
N GLY A 302 12.31 -30.55 13.84
CA GLY A 302 12.95 -30.60 12.51
C GLY A 302 12.38 -29.63 11.47
N TRP A 303 11.12 -29.20 11.61
CA TRP A 303 10.45 -28.28 10.68
C TRP A 303 10.93 -26.83 10.84
N GLY A 304 11.50 -26.49 12.00
CA GLY A 304 11.89 -25.12 12.35
C GLY A 304 13.32 -24.74 11.98
N GLN A 305 14.15 -25.71 11.54
CA GLN A 305 15.60 -25.49 11.36
C GLN A 305 15.93 -24.45 10.28
N ARG A 306 15.08 -24.39 9.23
CA ARG A 306 15.19 -23.46 8.09
C ARG A 306 13.86 -23.42 7.31
N GLY A 307 13.73 -22.42 6.43
CA GLY A 307 12.65 -22.40 5.44
C GLY A 307 12.74 -23.54 4.42
N PRO A 308 11.73 -23.70 3.55
CA PRO A 308 11.65 -24.82 2.61
C PRO A 308 12.90 -24.96 1.74
N HIS A 309 13.42 -26.17 1.67
CA HIS A 309 14.68 -26.44 0.97
C HIS A 309 14.50 -26.58 -0.54
N ASP A 310 13.29 -26.83 -1.00
CA ASP A 310 12.89 -27.16 -2.37
C ASP A 310 12.03 -26.07 -3.05
N SER A 311 12.01 -24.85 -2.49
CA SER A 311 11.27 -23.68 -2.99
C SER A 311 11.83 -23.02 -4.25
N GLY A 312 12.90 -23.56 -4.84
CA GLY A 312 13.54 -22.96 -6.01
C GLY A 312 14.18 -21.59 -5.75
N GLN A 313 14.21 -20.76 -6.79
CA GLN A 313 14.79 -19.41 -6.85
C GLN A 313 13.85 -18.42 -7.55
N TYR A 314 14.12 -17.11 -7.41
CA TYR A 314 13.27 -16.00 -7.87
C TYR A 314 12.60 -16.17 -9.24
N ASN A 315 13.35 -16.56 -10.27
CA ASN A 315 12.91 -16.52 -11.68
C ASN A 315 12.38 -17.87 -12.21
N GLN A 316 12.27 -18.87 -11.34
CA GLN A 316 11.72 -20.17 -11.75
C GLN A 316 10.20 -20.10 -11.84
N PHE A 317 9.62 -21.08 -12.51
CA PHE A 317 8.19 -21.34 -12.57
C PHE A 317 7.81 -22.39 -11.52
N PRO A 318 6.54 -22.45 -11.08
CA PRO A 318 6.11 -23.37 -10.03
C PRO A 318 6.47 -24.83 -10.31
N GLU A 319 6.26 -25.30 -11.54
CA GLU A 319 6.51 -26.69 -11.96
C GLU A 319 8.01 -27.07 -12.00
N GLU A 320 8.92 -26.09 -11.94
CA GLU A 320 10.37 -26.32 -11.89
C GLU A 320 10.87 -26.51 -10.45
N THR A 321 9.99 -26.43 -9.46
CA THR A 321 10.35 -26.52 -8.03
C THR A 321 9.74 -27.75 -7.37
N GLY A 322 10.42 -28.28 -6.35
CA GLY A 322 9.84 -29.35 -5.52
C GLY A 322 8.68 -28.83 -4.66
N PHE A 323 8.79 -27.58 -4.20
CA PHE A 323 7.83 -27.00 -3.28
C PHE A 323 6.53 -26.58 -3.95
N PHE A 324 6.55 -25.87 -5.09
CA PHE A 324 5.38 -25.19 -5.67
C PHE A 324 4.70 -25.92 -6.84
N ARG A 325 5.29 -26.99 -7.38
CA ARG A 325 4.66 -27.80 -8.43
C ARG A 325 3.29 -28.30 -8.00
N ARG A 326 2.46 -28.73 -8.95
CA ARG A 326 1.05 -29.10 -8.75
C ARG A 326 0.74 -29.91 -7.47
N ASP A 327 1.53 -30.94 -7.16
CA ASP A 327 1.41 -31.79 -5.98
C ASP A 327 2.70 -31.73 -5.12
N GLY A 328 3.27 -30.53 -5.01
CA GLY A 328 4.51 -30.24 -4.31
C GLY A 328 4.37 -30.12 -2.79
N THR A 329 5.51 -29.82 -2.15
CA THR A 329 5.63 -29.73 -0.69
C THR A 329 4.68 -28.69 -0.07
N TRP A 330 4.26 -27.66 -0.82
CA TRP A 330 3.28 -26.65 -0.40
C TRP A 330 1.97 -27.25 0.15
N ASN A 331 1.58 -28.44 -0.33
CA ASN A 331 0.34 -29.12 0.06
C ASN A 331 0.55 -30.27 1.06
N THR A 332 1.72 -30.34 1.72
CA THR A 332 2.02 -31.32 2.78
C THR A 332 1.77 -30.72 4.17
N GLU A 333 1.76 -31.54 5.23
CA GLU A 333 1.66 -31.02 6.61
C GLU A 333 2.76 -30.00 6.94
N TYR A 334 4.00 -30.25 6.47
CA TYR A 334 5.11 -29.31 6.65
C TYR A 334 4.87 -28.00 5.87
N GLY A 335 4.41 -28.10 4.61
CA GLY A 335 4.10 -26.94 3.78
C GLY A 335 3.01 -26.07 4.40
N GLN A 336 1.93 -26.70 4.89
CA GLN A 336 0.85 -26.02 5.59
C GLN A 336 1.37 -25.32 6.85
N PHE A 337 2.13 -26.02 7.70
CA PHE A 337 2.75 -25.42 8.89
C PHE A 337 3.61 -24.20 8.55
N PHE A 338 4.49 -24.31 7.55
CA PHE A 338 5.38 -23.22 7.17
C PHE A 338 4.61 -22.02 6.60
N LEU A 339 3.62 -22.26 5.73
CA LEU A 339 2.83 -21.20 5.10
C LEU A 339 1.88 -20.52 6.10
N GLU A 340 1.30 -21.26 7.04
CA GLU A 340 0.53 -20.71 8.16
C GLU A 340 1.39 -19.83 9.06
N TRP A 341 2.60 -20.29 9.41
CA TRP A 341 3.55 -19.48 10.18
C TRP A 341 3.94 -18.21 9.40
N TYR A 342 4.35 -18.34 8.14
CA TYR A 342 4.88 -17.23 7.35
C TYR A 342 3.83 -16.16 7.10
N SER A 343 2.63 -16.54 6.66
CA SER A 343 1.52 -15.61 6.48
C SER A 343 0.98 -15.09 7.82
N GLY A 344 0.97 -15.91 8.86
CA GLY A 344 0.58 -15.51 10.23
C GLY A 344 1.48 -14.41 10.78
N LYS A 345 2.79 -14.48 10.56
CA LYS A 345 3.73 -13.41 10.97
C LYS A 345 3.46 -12.09 10.25
N LEU A 346 3.08 -12.14 8.98
CA LEU A 346 2.67 -10.94 8.23
C LEU A 346 1.36 -10.35 8.79
N LEU A 347 0.37 -11.19 9.14
CA LEU A 347 -0.86 -10.73 9.79
C LEU A 347 -0.60 -10.09 11.16
N GLU A 348 0.26 -10.71 11.99
CA GLU A 348 0.66 -10.16 13.30
C GLU A 348 1.36 -8.79 13.15
N HIS A 349 2.19 -8.62 12.11
CA HIS A 349 2.85 -7.35 11.80
C HIS A 349 1.83 -6.25 11.49
N GLY A 350 0.90 -6.53 10.57
CA GLY A 350 -0.17 -5.61 10.22
C GLY A 350 -1.04 -5.25 11.42
N ASP A 351 -1.44 -6.24 12.23
CA ASP A 351 -2.28 -6.02 13.43
C ASP A 351 -1.60 -5.07 14.43
N LYS A 352 -0.30 -5.24 14.70
CA LYS A 352 0.46 -4.37 15.64
C LYS A 352 0.56 -2.93 15.14
N ILE A 353 0.88 -2.75 13.85
CA ILE A 353 1.02 -1.41 13.26
C ILE A 353 -0.33 -0.70 13.20
N LEU A 354 -1.37 -1.39 12.73
CA LEU A 354 -2.70 -0.81 12.61
C LEU A 354 -3.33 -0.53 13.98
N ALA A 355 -3.10 -1.37 15.00
CA ALA A 355 -3.50 -1.06 16.37
C ALA A 355 -2.86 0.24 16.89
N ALA A 356 -1.57 0.45 16.60
CA ALA A 356 -0.88 1.69 16.96
C ALA A 356 -1.44 2.90 16.20
N ALA A 357 -1.64 2.79 14.89
CA ALA A 357 -2.22 3.83 14.06
C ALA A 357 -3.64 4.19 14.50
N GLU A 358 -4.48 3.20 14.76
CA GLU A 358 -5.84 3.36 15.27
C GLU A 358 -5.82 4.16 16.58
N GLY A 359 -4.99 3.76 17.56
CA GLY A 359 -4.85 4.48 18.81
C GLY A 359 -4.39 5.93 18.65
N ILE A 360 -3.54 6.23 17.66
CA ILE A 360 -3.01 7.57 17.41
C ILE A 360 -4.05 8.46 16.74
N PHE A 361 -4.72 7.98 15.69
CA PHE A 361 -5.61 8.78 14.84
C PHE A 361 -7.08 8.71 15.23
N ARG A 362 -7.45 7.92 16.23
CA ARG A 362 -8.82 7.87 16.76
C ARG A 362 -9.34 9.26 17.11
N GLY A 363 -10.55 9.56 16.63
CA GLY A 363 -11.24 10.83 16.91
C GLY A 363 -10.73 12.03 16.09
N THR A 364 -9.79 11.84 15.15
CA THR A 364 -9.31 12.91 14.28
C THR A 364 -10.19 13.14 13.05
N GLY A 365 -11.10 12.20 12.75
CA GLY A 365 -11.97 12.24 11.56
C GLY A 365 -11.30 11.76 10.26
N ALA A 366 -9.98 11.57 10.24
CA ALA A 366 -9.29 10.93 9.12
C ALA A 366 -9.54 9.41 9.14
N LYS A 367 -9.80 8.82 7.97
CA LYS A 367 -9.85 7.35 7.80
C LYS A 367 -8.43 6.77 7.84
N LEU A 368 -8.32 5.52 8.29
CA LEU A 368 -7.11 4.73 8.12
C LEU A 368 -7.26 3.80 6.93
N SER A 369 -6.20 3.62 6.17
CA SER A 369 -6.12 2.60 5.12
C SER A 369 -4.81 1.84 5.18
N GLY A 370 -4.77 0.68 4.55
CA GLY A 370 -3.57 -0.13 4.39
C GLY A 370 -3.56 -0.73 2.99
N LYS A 371 -2.36 -0.93 2.43
CA LYS A 371 -2.22 -1.43 1.07
C LYS A 371 -1.84 -2.90 1.03
N VAL A 372 -2.52 -3.68 0.20
CA VAL A 372 -2.19 -5.07 -0.12
C VAL A 372 -1.87 -5.17 -1.62
N ALA A 373 -0.81 -5.89 -1.96
CA ALA A 373 -0.29 -5.97 -3.32
C ALA A 373 -1.13 -6.91 -4.21
N GLY A 374 -1.27 -6.56 -5.49
CA GLY A 374 -1.97 -7.36 -6.49
C GLY A 374 -1.01 -8.32 -7.18
N ILE A 375 -0.79 -9.49 -6.58
CA ILE A 375 0.14 -10.50 -7.10
C ILE A 375 -0.61 -11.44 -8.02
N HIS A 376 -0.74 -11.02 -9.28
CA HIS A 376 -1.64 -11.67 -10.23
C HIS A 376 -0.99 -12.80 -11.04
N TRP A 377 0.34 -12.89 -11.09
CA TRP A 377 1.04 -13.95 -11.82
C TRP A 377 1.04 -15.26 -11.02
N HIS A 378 1.01 -16.38 -11.73
CA HIS A 378 0.84 -17.72 -11.18
C HIS A 378 -0.47 -17.96 -10.39
N TYR A 379 -1.38 -17.00 -10.32
CA TYR A 379 -2.72 -17.17 -9.72
C TYR A 379 -3.51 -18.31 -10.37
N GLY A 380 -3.29 -18.57 -11.67
CA GLY A 380 -3.93 -19.70 -12.37
C GLY A 380 -3.38 -21.09 -11.98
N THR A 381 -2.29 -21.16 -11.23
CA THR A 381 -1.69 -22.43 -10.76
C THR A 381 -2.36 -22.92 -9.49
N ARG A 382 -2.10 -24.16 -9.03
CA ARG A 382 -2.70 -24.64 -7.77
C ARG A 382 -2.07 -24.04 -6.53
N SER A 383 -0.76 -23.82 -6.59
CA SER A 383 0.05 -23.35 -5.48
C SER A 383 0.03 -21.83 -5.31
N HIS A 384 -0.29 -21.07 -6.37
CA HIS A 384 -0.26 -19.60 -6.32
C HIS A 384 1.11 -19.10 -5.84
N ALA A 385 2.20 -19.68 -6.36
CA ALA A 385 3.53 -19.58 -5.79
C ALA A 385 4.00 -18.14 -5.46
N ALA A 386 3.68 -17.17 -6.31
CA ALA A 386 4.06 -15.77 -6.10
C ALA A 386 3.32 -15.12 -4.93
N GLU A 387 2.05 -15.46 -4.73
CA GLU A 387 1.29 -15.03 -3.55
C GLU A 387 1.90 -15.64 -2.28
N LEU A 388 2.24 -16.93 -2.31
CA LEU A 388 2.85 -17.62 -1.17
C LEU A 388 4.19 -17.01 -0.76
N THR A 389 5.09 -16.72 -1.70
CA THR A 389 6.40 -16.14 -1.39
C THR A 389 6.28 -14.71 -0.87
N ALA A 390 5.28 -13.95 -1.29
CA ALA A 390 4.98 -12.62 -0.76
C ALA A 390 4.28 -12.63 0.61
N GLY A 391 3.90 -13.81 1.13
CA GLY A 391 3.29 -14.01 2.44
C GLY A 391 1.77 -14.11 2.41
N TYR A 392 1.16 -14.16 1.22
CA TYR A 392 -0.27 -14.38 1.05
C TYR A 392 -0.47 -15.88 0.93
N TYR A 393 -0.94 -16.52 2.00
CA TYR A 393 -1.24 -17.96 1.95
C TYR A 393 -2.56 -18.20 1.19
N ASN A 394 -2.62 -17.73 -0.05
CA ASN A 394 -3.70 -17.99 -0.98
C ASN A 394 -3.32 -19.21 -1.81
N THR A 395 -4.25 -20.14 -1.99
CA THR A 395 -4.08 -21.28 -2.90
C THR A 395 -5.44 -21.57 -3.53
N ARG A 396 -5.50 -22.57 -4.42
CA ARG A 396 -6.77 -23.02 -4.99
C ARG A 396 -7.84 -23.39 -3.95
N HIS A 397 -7.43 -23.78 -2.74
CA HIS A 397 -8.31 -24.30 -1.69
C HIS A 397 -8.25 -23.50 -0.39
N HIS A 398 -7.52 -22.39 -0.35
CA HIS A 398 -7.34 -21.56 0.84
C HIS A 398 -7.43 -20.08 0.46
N ASP A 399 -8.30 -19.33 1.14
CA ASP A 399 -8.44 -17.88 0.93
C ASP A 399 -7.45 -17.12 1.82
N GLY A 400 -6.35 -16.65 1.23
CA GLY A 400 -5.32 -15.87 1.94
C GLY A 400 -5.71 -14.41 2.22
N TYR A 401 -6.74 -13.89 1.55
CA TYR A 401 -7.14 -12.48 1.64
C TYR A 401 -8.20 -12.23 2.71
N LEU A 402 -9.08 -13.20 2.97
CA LEU A 402 -10.12 -13.07 4.00
C LEU A 402 -9.55 -12.81 5.42
N PRO A 403 -8.48 -13.48 5.89
CA PRO A 403 -7.85 -13.15 7.17
C PRO A 403 -7.32 -11.71 7.23
N MET A 404 -6.73 -11.21 6.14
CA MET A 404 -6.26 -9.82 6.06
C MET A 404 -7.44 -8.85 6.13
N ALA A 405 -8.50 -9.10 5.35
CA ALA A 405 -9.69 -8.27 5.36
C ALA A 405 -10.33 -8.21 6.76
N ARG A 406 -10.36 -9.33 7.50
CA ARG A 406 -10.82 -9.37 8.90
C ARG A 406 -9.93 -8.57 9.84
N MET A 407 -8.61 -8.68 9.70
CA MET A 407 -7.65 -7.90 10.48
C MET A 407 -7.82 -6.39 10.22
N PHE A 408 -8.04 -5.98 8.97
CA PHE A 408 -8.35 -4.59 8.62
C PHE A 408 -9.68 -4.13 9.22
N SER A 409 -10.73 -4.95 9.12
CA SER A 409 -12.05 -4.68 9.70
C SER A 409 -11.98 -4.45 11.22
N LYS A 410 -11.21 -5.28 11.92
CA LYS A 410 -10.97 -5.17 13.37
C LYS A 410 -10.48 -3.77 13.78
N HIS A 411 -9.69 -3.11 12.93
CA HIS A 411 -9.12 -1.77 13.19
C HIS A 411 -9.87 -0.63 12.47
N GLY A 412 -10.97 -0.92 11.77
CA GLY A 412 -11.70 0.09 10.98
C GLY A 412 -10.87 0.66 9.83
N VAL A 413 -9.98 -0.15 9.24
CA VAL A 413 -9.04 0.25 8.21
C VAL A 413 -9.60 -0.10 6.83
N VAL A 414 -9.56 0.85 5.89
CA VAL A 414 -9.92 0.63 4.49
C VAL A 414 -8.87 -0.26 3.84
N PHE A 415 -9.33 -1.31 3.16
CA PHE A 415 -8.48 -2.21 2.41
C PHE A 415 -8.18 -1.58 1.05
N ASN A 416 -6.96 -1.10 0.83
CA ASN A 416 -6.56 -0.57 -0.47
C ASN A 416 -5.85 -1.65 -1.29
N PHE A 417 -6.26 -1.83 -2.54
CA PHE A 417 -5.78 -2.90 -3.42
C PHE A 417 -5.49 -2.37 -4.83
N THR A 418 -4.64 -3.08 -5.58
CA THR A 418 -4.19 -2.65 -6.92
C THR A 418 -4.70 -3.59 -8.03
N CYS A 419 -4.20 -3.41 -9.26
CA CYS A 419 -4.59 -4.15 -10.48
C CYS A 419 -6.02 -3.91 -10.97
N MET A 420 -6.66 -2.82 -10.55
CA MET A 420 -8.07 -2.53 -10.90
C MET A 420 -8.28 -2.29 -12.41
N GLU A 421 -7.21 -1.96 -13.14
CA GLU A 421 -7.19 -1.65 -14.57
C GLU A 421 -6.84 -2.86 -15.45
N MET A 422 -6.27 -3.92 -14.86
CA MET A 422 -5.71 -5.05 -15.58
C MET A 422 -6.79 -6.02 -16.06
N ARG A 423 -6.54 -6.63 -17.24
CA ARG A 423 -7.37 -7.71 -17.80
C ARG A 423 -6.55 -8.96 -18.00
N ASP A 424 -7.17 -10.13 -17.85
CA ASP A 424 -6.52 -11.43 -18.03
C ASP A 424 -6.00 -11.58 -19.47
N GLY A 425 -6.78 -11.10 -20.46
CA GLY A 425 -6.41 -11.13 -21.87
C GLY A 425 -5.23 -10.25 -22.28
N GLU A 426 -4.78 -9.34 -21.40
CA GLU A 426 -3.58 -8.51 -21.62
C GLU A 426 -2.31 -9.19 -21.09
N GLN A 427 -2.43 -10.31 -20.39
CA GLN A 427 -1.32 -10.98 -19.71
C GLN A 427 -0.69 -12.08 -20.58
N PRO A 428 0.62 -12.32 -20.47
CA PRO A 428 1.26 -13.39 -21.21
C PRO A 428 0.81 -14.77 -20.68
N GLN A 429 0.43 -15.66 -21.60
CA GLN A 429 -0.13 -16.97 -21.28
C GLN A 429 0.78 -17.81 -20.36
N HIS A 430 2.10 -17.75 -20.56
CA HIS A 430 3.04 -18.54 -19.76
C HIS A 430 3.07 -18.12 -18.28
N ALA A 431 2.73 -16.87 -17.96
CA ALA A 431 2.73 -16.36 -16.59
C ALA A 431 1.59 -16.93 -15.72
N ASN A 432 0.57 -17.55 -16.33
CA ASN A 432 -0.64 -18.01 -15.65
C ASN A 432 -1.28 -16.90 -14.79
N CYS A 433 -1.33 -15.69 -15.35
CA CYS A 433 -1.92 -14.55 -14.67
C CYS A 433 -3.45 -14.62 -14.61
N SER A 434 -4.02 -14.05 -13.57
CA SER A 434 -5.47 -13.81 -13.49
C SER A 434 -5.79 -12.60 -12.61
N PRO A 435 -5.38 -11.36 -13.00
CA PRO A 435 -5.72 -10.15 -12.26
C PRO A 435 -7.24 -9.97 -12.04
N GLU A 436 -8.08 -10.35 -13.01
CA GLU A 436 -9.54 -10.21 -12.86
C GLU A 436 -10.10 -11.19 -11.83
N GLY A 437 -9.61 -12.43 -11.83
CA GLY A 437 -9.95 -13.44 -10.82
C GLY A 437 -9.47 -13.01 -9.42
N LEU A 438 -8.25 -12.49 -9.31
CA LEU A 438 -7.67 -12.00 -8.07
C LEU A 438 -8.50 -10.84 -7.48
N VAL A 439 -8.76 -9.81 -8.28
CA VAL A 439 -9.58 -8.66 -7.84
C VAL A 439 -10.97 -9.12 -7.41
N ARG A 440 -11.60 -10.05 -8.13
CA ARG A 440 -12.89 -10.64 -7.74
C ARG A 440 -12.81 -11.34 -6.38
N GLN A 441 -11.77 -12.11 -6.11
CA GLN A 441 -11.56 -12.75 -4.81
C GLN A 441 -11.44 -11.71 -3.68
N VAL A 442 -10.62 -10.68 -3.86
CA VAL A 442 -10.44 -9.61 -2.85
C VAL A 442 -11.74 -8.83 -2.60
N LYS A 443 -12.52 -8.54 -3.65
CA LYS A 443 -13.85 -7.94 -3.52
C LYS A 443 -14.80 -8.81 -2.69
N MET A 444 -14.72 -10.13 -2.80
CA MET A 444 -15.53 -11.06 -2.00
C MET A 444 -15.02 -11.18 -0.56
N ALA A 445 -13.71 -11.23 -0.35
CA ALA A 445 -13.09 -11.27 0.97
C ALA A 445 -13.43 -10.02 1.80
N THR A 446 -13.29 -8.83 1.21
CA THR A 446 -13.62 -7.55 1.87
C THR A 446 -15.11 -7.41 2.15
N ARG A 447 -15.97 -7.82 1.20
CA ARG A 447 -17.43 -7.88 1.43
C ARG A 447 -17.79 -8.79 2.61
N THR A 448 -17.17 -9.98 2.67
CA THR A 448 -17.40 -10.96 3.73
C THR A 448 -16.92 -10.45 5.09
N ALA A 449 -15.78 -9.76 5.13
CA ALA A 449 -15.23 -9.15 6.33
C ALA A 449 -15.89 -7.81 6.73
N ARG A 450 -16.80 -7.27 5.89
CA ARG A 450 -17.41 -5.95 6.05
C ARG A 450 -16.37 -4.82 6.14
N THR A 451 -15.32 -4.93 5.32
CA THR A 451 -14.23 -3.96 5.23
C THR A 451 -14.46 -3.11 3.99
N GLU A 452 -14.29 -1.78 4.09
CA GLU A 452 -14.29 -0.91 2.91
C GLU A 452 -13.14 -1.30 1.96
N LEU A 453 -13.36 -1.17 0.65
CA LEU A 453 -12.36 -1.46 -0.38
C LEU A 453 -12.07 -0.19 -1.19
N ALA A 454 -10.81 0.21 -1.28
CA ALA A 454 -10.31 1.22 -2.20
C ALA A 454 -9.43 0.56 -3.28
N GLY A 455 -9.25 1.24 -4.40
CA GLY A 455 -8.55 0.68 -5.56
C GLY A 455 -7.52 1.60 -6.19
N GLU A 456 -6.50 1.01 -6.79
CA GLU A 456 -5.46 1.68 -7.57
C GLU A 456 -5.20 0.93 -8.88
N ASN A 457 -4.74 1.63 -9.91
CA ASN A 457 -4.09 0.96 -11.05
C ASN A 457 -2.67 0.53 -10.68
N ALA A 458 -2.25 -0.63 -11.15
CA ALA A 458 -0.89 -1.14 -10.92
C ALA A 458 0.13 -0.48 -11.86
N LEU A 459 -0.26 -0.26 -13.12
CA LEU A 459 0.60 0.30 -14.17
C LEU A 459 0.05 1.63 -14.68
N GLU A 460 0.96 2.53 -15.10
CA GLU A 460 0.61 3.80 -15.74
C GLU A 460 -0.06 3.53 -17.11
N ARG A 461 -1.36 3.82 -17.21
CA ARG A 461 -2.21 3.54 -18.38
C ARG A 461 -3.10 4.75 -18.69
N TYR A 462 -3.24 5.10 -19.97
CA TYR A 462 -4.00 6.26 -20.44
C TYR A 462 -5.11 5.91 -21.43
N ASP A 463 -5.27 4.62 -21.74
CA ASP A 463 -6.21 4.13 -22.74
C ASP A 463 -7.61 3.87 -22.15
N ALA A 464 -8.62 4.01 -23.00
CA ALA A 464 -10.01 3.77 -22.64
C ALA A 464 -10.28 2.34 -22.14
N GLY A 465 -9.48 1.36 -22.55
CA GLY A 465 -9.59 -0.04 -22.11
C GLY A 465 -9.32 -0.19 -20.62
N ALA A 466 -8.22 0.39 -20.14
CA ALA A 466 -7.86 0.44 -18.73
C ALA A 466 -8.90 1.20 -17.89
N PHE A 467 -9.31 2.40 -18.31
CA PHE A 467 -10.33 3.17 -17.57
C PHE A 467 -11.68 2.46 -17.51
N SER A 468 -12.10 1.82 -18.61
CA SER A 468 -13.35 1.02 -18.63
C SER A 468 -13.27 -0.19 -17.70
N GLN A 469 -12.09 -0.80 -17.56
CA GLN A 469 -11.89 -1.90 -16.61
C GLN A 469 -12.01 -1.42 -15.17
N VAL A 470 -11.39 -0.28 -14.82
CA VAL A 470 -11.54 0.32 -13.49
C VAL A 470 -13.01 0.64 -13.19
N MET A 471 -13.74 1.19 -14.16
CA MET A 471 -15.18 1.47 -14.06
C MET A 471 -16.02 0.20 -13.81
N ALA A 472 -15.67 -0.93 -14.43
CA ALA A 472 -16.35 -2.20 -14.19
C ALA A 472 -16.02 -2.74 -12.79
N THR A 473 -14.74 -2.68 -12.43
CA THR A 473 -14.22 -3.11 -11.13
C THR A 473 -14.77 -2.27 -9.97
N SER A 474 -15.08 -1.00 -10.18
CA SER A 474 -15.58 -0.10 -9.13
C SER A 474 -16.99 -0.45 -8.63
N ARG A 475 -17.78 -1.16 -9.42
CA ARG A 475 -19.17 -1.53 -9.13
C ARG A 475 -19.29 -2.65 -8.10
N SER A 476 -20.36 -2.64 -7.32
CA SER A 476 -20.66 -3.67 -6.30
C SER A 476 -21.32 -4.95 -6.84
N GLU A 477 -21.54 -5.05 -8.15
CA GLU A 477 -22.21 -6.22 -8.77
C GLU A 477 -21.43 -7.52 -8.54
N SER A 478 -20.10 -7.44 -8.49
CA SER A 478 -19.19 -8.58 -8.35
C SER A 478 -18.46 -8.63 -7.01
N GLY A 479 -19.08 -8.15 -5.92
CA GLY A 479 -18.49 -8.13 -4.58
C GLY A 479 -18.62 -6.77 -3.90
N ASN A 480 -17.60 -6.34 -3.15
CA ASN A 480 -17.60 -5.00 -2.58
C ASN A 480 -17.40 -3.94 -3.67
N GLY A 481 -18.13 -2.83 -3.60
CA GLY A 481 -17.85 -1.67 -4.47
C GLY A 481 -16.62 -0.90 -3.97
N LEU A 482 -16.01 -0.11 -4.85
CA LEU A 482 -14.90 0.76 -4.43
C LEU A 482 -15.44 2.00 -3.72
N THR A 483 -14.88 2.33 -2.56
CA THR A 483 -15.18 3.57 -1.82
C THR A 483 -14.37 4.75 -2.32
N ALA A 484 -13.23 4.49 -2.96
CA ALA A 484 -12.40 5.45 -3.68
C ALA A 484 -11.53 4.73 -4.70
N PHE A 485 -11.08 5.46 -5.73
CA PHE A 485 -10.05 5.01 -6.65
C PHE A 485 -8.92 6.04 -6.72
N THR A 486 -7.67 5.60 -6.63
CA THR A 486 -6.50 6.46 -6.72
C THR A 486 -5.67 6.12 -7.96
N TYR A 487 -5.55 7.09 -8.86
CA TYR A 487 -4.82 6.95 -10.12
C TYR A 487 -3.30 7.15 -9.92
N LEU A 488 -2.53 6.17 -10.39
CA LEU A 488 -1.06 6.15 -10.45
C LEU A 488 -0.60 6.54 -11.88
N ARG A 489 0.10 7.66 -12.09
CA ARG A 489 0.44 8.77 -11.18
C ARG A 489 0.42 10.10 -11.95
N MET A 490 0.33 11.21 -11.24
CA MET A 490 0.57 12.54 -11.82
C MET A 490 2.03 12.66 -12.30
N ASN A 491 2.18 12.86 -13.60
CA ASN A 491 3.45 13.12 -14.27
C ASN A 491 3.21 14.06 -15.46
N LYS A 492 4.26 14.37 -16.24
CA LYS A 492 4.11 15.23 -17.43
C LYS A 492 3.16 14.62 -18.48
N ARG A 493 3.22 13.30 -18.68
CA ARG A 493 2.43 12.58 -19.71
C ARG A 493 0.93 12.62 -19.41
N LEU A 494 0.54 12.63 -18.14
CA LEU A 494 -0.87 12.77 -17.74
C LEU A 494 -1.52 14.05 -18.27
N PHE A 495 -0.75 15.14 -18.40
CA PHE A 495 -1.24 16.43 -18.90
C PHE A 495 -1.04 16.61 -20.42
N GLU A 496 -0.63 15.57 -21.15
CA GLU A 496 -0.64 15.58 -22.61
C GLU A 496 -2.08 15.48 -23.13
N GLY A 497 -2.39 16.12 -24.27
CA GLY A 497 -3.76 16.41 -24.72
C GLY A 497 -4.75 15.25 -24.59
N ASP A 498 -4.51 14.14 -25.28
CA ASP A 498 -5.43 12.99 -25.28
C ASP A 498 -5.47 12.29 -23.92
N ASN A 499 -4.33 12.16 -23.24
CA ASN A 499 -4.25 11.52 -21.92
C ASN A 499 -5.06 12.31 -20.89
N TRP A 500 -4.97 13.64 -20.93
CA TRP A 500 -5.73 14.52 -20.06
C TRP A 500 -7.23 14.44 -20.35
N LEU A 501 -7.61 14.42 -21.64
CA LEU A 501 -9.01 14.27 -22.06
C LEU A 501 -9.60 12.95 -21.53
N HIS A 502 -8.89 11.83 -21.69
CA HIS A 502 -9.34 10.53 -21.18
C HIS A 502 -9.46 10.52 -19.65
N LEU A 503 -8.53 11.16 -18.92
CA LEU A 503 -8.64 11.26 -17.46
C LEU A 503 -9.89 12.05 -17.06
N VAL A 504 -10.14 13.21 -17.69
CA VAL A 504 -11.32 14.04 -17.39
C VAL A 504 -12.61 13.24 -17.61
N GLN A 505 -12.73 12.56 -18.75
CA GLN A 505 -13.89 11.71 -19.05
C GLN A 505 -14.04 10.54 -18.07
N PHE A 506 -12.92 9.95 -17.65
CA PHE A 506 -12.91 8.89 -16.64
C PHE A 506 -13.39 9.39 -15.28
N VAL A 507 -12.91 10.55 -14.82
CA VAL A 507 -13.32 11.16 -13.54
C VAL A 507 -14.81 11.53 -13.56
N GLU A 508 -15.29 12.09 -14.66
CA GLU A 508 -16.72 12.37 -14.88
C GLU A 508 -17.55 11.07 -14.80
N SER A 509 -17.14 10.03 -15.52
CA SER A 509 -17.81 8.72 -15.53
C SER A 509 -17.87 8.08 -14.14
N MET A 510 -16.78 8.15 -13.37
CA MET A 510 -16.71 7.66 -11.99
C MET A 510 -17.64 8.45 -11.05
N SER A 511 -17.83 9.74 -11.32
CA SER A 511 -18.70 10.61 -10.53
C SER A 511 -20.20 10.34 -10.76
N GLU A 512 -20.57 9.95 -11.98
CA GLU A 512 -21.96 9.65 -12.37
C GLU A 512 -22.35 8.18 -12.17
N GLY A 513 -21.38 7.32 -11.82
CA GLY A 513 -21.58 5.89 -11.68
C GLY A 513 -21.76 5.15 -13.00
N GLY A 514 -21.17 5.67 -14.07
CA GLY A 514 -21.15 5.03 -15.38
C GLY A 514 -22.51 4.92 -16.07
N ARG A 515 -23.45 5.83 -15.79
CA ARG A 515 -24.81 5.82 -16.36
C ARG A 515 -24.89 6.35 -17.80
N HIS A 516 -23.84 6.95 -18.35
CA HIS A 516 -23.72 7.19 -19.78
C HIS A 516 -23.04 6.01 -20.48
N GLY A 517 -23.81 4.94 -20.69
CA GLY A 517 -23.49 3.98 -21.73
C GLY A 517 -23.60 4.68 -23.09
N LYS A 518 -22.46 4.82 -23.79
CA LYS A 518 -22.32 5.33 -25.16
C LYS A 518 -23.08 6.64 -25.45
N LEU A 519 -22.35 7.75 -25.57
CA LEU A 519 -22.70 8.67 -26.64
C LEU A 519 -22.64 7.87 -27.94
N SER A 520 -23.77 7.83 -28.64
CA SER A 520 -23.93 7.14 -29.91
C SER A 520 -22.84 7.57 -30.89
N GLU A 521 -22.25 6.65 -31.65
CA GLU A 521 -21.31 6.90 -32.76
C GLU A 521 -21.90 7.77 -33.90
N CYS A 522 -23.05 8.43 -33.68
CA CYS A 522 -23.73 9.24 -34.67
C CYS A 522 -23.25 10.70 -34.71
N ASP A 523 -22.60 11.21 -33.66
CA ASP A 523 -22.23 12.64 -33.59
C ASP A 523 -20.77 12.93 -33.98
N SER A 524 -20.02 11.95 -34.47
CA SER A 524 -18.69 12.16 -35.08
C SER A 524 -18.75 12.39 -36.60
N SER A 525 -19.95 12.49 -37.19
CA SER A 525 -20.09 13.02 -38.55
C SER A 525 -19.95 14.53 -38.52
N GLY A 526 -18.76 15.01 -38.88
CA GLY A 526 -18.46 16.43 -38.98
C GLY A 526 -19.52 17.17 -39.77
N THR A 527 -20.19 18.12 -39.13
CA THR A 527 -20.98 19.12 -39.84
C THR A 527 -20.00 19.97 -40.64
N ASN A 528 -19.92 19.71 -41.95
CA ASN A 528 -19.32 20.63 -42.91
C ASN A 528 -20.18 21.89 -42.99
N LEU A 529 -20.05 22.78 -42.01
CA LEU A 529 -20.61 24.12 -42.09
C LEU A 529 -19.69 24.95 -42.99
N TYR A 530 -20.05 24.98 -44.27
CA TYR A 530 -19.42 25.83 -45.28
C TYR A 530 -19.74 27.29 -44.98
N VAL A 531 -18.80 28.03 -44.38
CA VAL A 531 -18.88 29.48 -44.25
C VAL A 531 -18.48 30.09 -45.60
N GLY A 532 -19.47 30.40 -46.42
CA GLY A 532 -19.27 31.10 -47.68
C GLY A 532 -18.83 32.54 -47.44
N PHE A 533 -17.58 32.85 -47.79
CA PHE A 533 -17.09 34.22 -47.89
C PHE A 533 -17.78 34.94 -49.05
N ILE A 534 -18.56 35.97 -48.74
CA ILE A 534 -19.10 36.91 -49.73
C ILE A 534 -17.93 37.80 -50.21
N LYS A 535 -17.54 37.65 -51.48
CA LYS A 535 -16.57 38.53 -52.14
C LYS A 535 -17.22 39.87 -52.49
N ASP A 536 -16.54 40.95 -52.10
CA ASP A 536 -16.85 42.32 -52.47
C ASP A 536 -16.76 42.57 -53.98
N LYS A 537 -17.66 43.44 -54.44
CA LYS A 537 -17.86 43.87 -55.83
C LYS A 537 -16.61 44.60 -56.37
N SER A 538 -16.06 44.14 -57.49
CA SER A 538 -15.19 44.96 -58.35
C SER A 538 -15.99 45.50 -59.54
N VAL A 539 -15.97 46.82 -59.65
CA VAL A 539 -16.56 47.63 -60.72
C VAL A 539 -15.68 47.54 -61.96
N GLN A 540 -16.23 47.10 -63.09
CA GLN A 540 -15.60 47.24 -64.41
C GLN A 540 -15.80 48.68 -64.92
N LYS A 541 -14.69 49.37 -65.20
CA LYS A 541 -14.65 50.53 -66.09
C LYS A 541 -14.01 50.09 -67.41
N THR A 542 -14.79 50.25 -68.47
CA THR A 542 -14.41 50.14 -69.87
C THR A 542 -13.46 51.26 -70.27
N THR A 543 -12.40 50.94 -70.99
CA THR A 543 -11.77 51.86 -71.95
C THR A 543 -11.25 51.07 -73.14
N GLU A 544 -11.89 51.25 -74.30
CA GLU A 544 -11.37 50.89 -75.62
C GLU A 544 -10.12 51.71 -75.92
N VAL A 545 -9.09 51.10 -76.54
CA VAL A 545 -8.28 51.79 -77.56
C VAL A 545 -7.85 50.77 -78.63
N ALA A 546 -8.00 51.19 -79.88
CA ALA A 546 -7.80 50.46 -81.10
C ALA A 546 -6.34 50.09 -81.44
N LEU A 547 -6.23 48.94 -82.11
CA LEU A 547 -5.34 48.57 -83.24
C LEU A 547 -3.90 49.13 -83.27
N ALA A 548 -2.94 48.21 -83.13
CA ALA A 548 -2.07 47.75 -84.23
C ALA A 548 -1.48 46.38 -83.89
#